data_AF-A0A5C8AKQ8-F1
#
_entry.id   AF-A0A5C8AKQ8-F1
#
_cell.length_a   1.000
_cell.length_b   1.000
_cell.length_c   1.000
_cell.angle_alpha   90.00
_cell.angle_beta   90.00
_cell.angle_gamma   90.00
#
_symmetry.space_group_name_H-M   'P 1'
#
loop_
_entity.id
_entity.type
_entity.pdbx_description
1 polymer ?
#
loop_
_entity_poly.entity_id
_entity_poly.type
_entity_poly.pdbx_seq_one_letter_code
_entity_poly.pdbx_strand_id
1 'polypeptide(L)'
;MEFRTLFLSLFLSMFAFGLKAQQQVSPNLIGNYILVSEEGALPKDFDAVIIEANTFSLRSGNQIVRNYMVTNEIKGGFSVEQIGSTTDFQDTFNVIIESMNGVDLYISIHYPQGSEKIHLQKLL
;
A
#
# COMPACT_ATOMS: atom_id res chain seq x y z
N MET A 1 -5.37 39.25 -42.11
CA MET A 1 -6.45 38.38 -41.57
C MET A 1 -5.81 37.14 -40.95
N GLU A 2 -5.39 37.25 -39.69
CA GLU A 2 -4.81 36.17 -38.88
C GLU A 2 -5.91 35.41 -38.13
N PHE A 3 -6.81 34.76 -38.87
CA PHE A 3 -8.01 34.14 -38.28
C PHE A 3 -7.97 32.61 -38.24
N ARG A 4 -6.83 31.97 -38.54
CA ARG A 4 -6.75 30.51 -38.71
C ARG A 4 -5.92 29.78 -37.65
N THR A 5 -5.14 30.48 -36.85
CA THR A 5 -4.24 29.88 -35.85
C THR A 5 -4.87 29.73 -34.46
N LEU A 6 -6.03 30.34 -34.20
CA LEU A 6 -6.71 30.26 -32.90
C LEU A 6 -7.62 29.03 -32.71
N PHE A 7 -7.91 28.29 -33.78
CA PHE A 7 -8.79 27.11 -33.71
C PHE A 7 -8.05 25.82 -33.35
N LEU A 8 -6.74 25.75 -33.60
CA LEU A 8 -5.94 24.56 -33.36
C LEU A 8 -5.54 24.38 -31.89
N SER A 9 -5.56 25.45 -31.10
CA SER A 9 -5.24 25.41 -29.67
C SER A 9 -6.43 25.02 -28.78
N LEU A 10 -7.67 25.06 -29.29
CA LEU A 10 -8.86 24.75 -28.50
C LEU A 10 -9.13 23.23 -28.36
N PHE A 11 -8.52 22.40 -29.20
CA PHE A 11 -8.71 20.94 -29.16
C PHE A 11 -7.67 20.21 -28.28
N LEU A 12 -6.58 20.88 -27.88
CA LEU A 12 -5.56 20.26 -27.01
C LEU A 12 -5.89 20.30 -25.51
N SER A 13 -6.97 20.97 -25.10
CA SER A 13 -7.35 21.12 -23.68
C SER A 13 -8.25 20.01 -23.13
N MET A 14 -8.71 19.06 -23.95
CA MET A 14 -9.74 18.08 -23.55
C MET A 14 -9.20 16.73 -23.02
N PHE A 15 -7.88 16.54 -22.89
CA PHE A 15 -7.30 15.26 -22.43
C PHE A 15 -6.63 15.31 -21.05
N ALA A 16 -6.86 16.35 -20.25
CA ALA A 16 -6.36 16.40 -18.87
C ALA A 16 -7.33 15.77 -17.86
N PHE A 17 -8.07 14.72 -18.25
CA PHE A 17 -8.90 13.97 -17.31
C PHE A 17 -8.07 12.88 -16.62
N GLY A 18 -7.58 13.23 -15.43
CA GLY A 18 -7.61 12.33 -14.28
C GLY A 18 -6.69 11.11 -14.30
N LEU A 19 -5.41 11.27 -14.61
CA LEU A 19 -4.41 10.37 -14.02
C LEU A 19 -4.37 10.68 -12.52
N LYS A 20 -5.17 10.01 -11.69
CA LYS A 20 -4.88 9.95 -10.26
C LYS A 20 -3.50 9.31 -10.16
N ALA A 21 -2.49 10.11 -9.81
CA ALA A 21 -1.14 9.60 -9.59
C ALA A 21 -1.25 8.50 -8.53
N GLN A 22 -0.92 7.27 -8.92
CA GLN A 22 -0.89 6.16 -7.97
C GLN A 22 0.16 6.50 -6.92
N GLN A 23 -0.29 6.61 -5.68
CA GLN A 23 0.57 7.11 -4.61
C GLN A 23 1.57 6.02 -4.23
N GLN A 24 2.85 6.40 -4.15
CA GLN A 24 3.93 5.45 -3.95
C GLN A 24 4.37 5.42 -2.50
N VAL A 25 4.69 4.22 -2.01
CA VAL A 25 5.29 4.04 -0.69
C VAL A 25 6.74 4.54 -0.72
N SER A 26 7.21 5.07 0.40
CA SER A 26 8.58 5.56 0.50
C SER A 26 9.60 4.43 0.19
N PRO A 27 10.64 4.67 -0.64
CA PRO A 27 11.56 3.62 -1.10
C PRO A 27 12.28 2.85 0.00
N ASN A 28 12.47 3.45 1.17
CA ASN A 28 13.09 2.78 2.33
C ASN A 28 12.22 1.63 2.88
N LEU A 29 10.89 1.73 2.75
CA LEU A 29 9.93 0.72 3.21
C LEU A 29 9.77 -0.45 2.24
N ILE A 30 10.29 -0.34 1.00
CA ILE A 30 10.14 -1.38 0.00
C ILE A 30 11.01 -2.59 0.36
N GLY A 31 10.42 -3.79 0.37
CA GLY A 31 11.13 -5.04 0.58
C GLY A 31 10.24 -6.18 1.06
N ASN A 32 10.90 -7.31 1.33
CA ASN A 32 10.29 -8.49 1.91
C ASN A 32 10.56 -8.50 3.41
N TYR A 33 9.51 -8.67 4.19
CA TYR A 33 9.57 -8.65 5.65
C TYR A 33 9.00 -9.94 6.19
N ILE A 34 9.67 -10.54 7.17
CA ILE A 34 9.14 -11.65 7.95
C ILE A 34 8.58 -11.13 9.27
N LEU A 35 7.51 -11.76 9.71
CA LEU A 35 6.96 -11.50 11.02
C LEU A 35 7.91 -12.02 12.10
N VAL A 36 8.26 -11.14 13.04
CA VAL A 36 8.97 -11.50 14.26
C VAL A 36 7.92 -11.57 15.36
N SER A 37 7.63 -12.77 15.86
CA SER A 37 6.67 -12.91 16.96
C SER A 37 7.22 -12.20 18.20
N GLU A 38 6.53 -11.16 18.66
CA GLU A 38 6.53 -10.86 20.09
C GLU A 38 5.66 -11.92 20.78
N GLU A 39 5.99 -12.30 22.01
CA GLU A 39 5.25 -13.31 22.77
C GLU A 39 3.75 -12.94 22.83
N GLY A 40 2.89 -13.75 22.19
CA GLY A 40 1.44 -13.77 22.48
C GLY A 40 0.48 -13.56 21.31
N ALA A 41 0.91 -13.15 20.12
CA ALA A 41 0.00 -13.07 18.97
C ALA A 41 0.75 -13.08 17.62
N LEU A 42 0.90 -14.27 17.02
CA LEU A 42 1.07 -14.35 15.57
C LEU A 42 -0.30 -14.02 14.92
N PRO A 43 -0.40 -13.09 13.96
CA PRO A 43 -1.55 -13.03 13.06
C PRO A 43 -1.78 -14.42 12.50
N LYS A 44 -3.01 -14.94 12.61
CA LYS A 44 -3.32 -16.33 12.23
C LYS A 44 -3.13 -16.61 10.74
N ASP A 45 -3.11 -15.55 9.92
CA ASP A 45 -3.34 -15.65 8.48
C ASP A 45 -2.09 -15.43 7.62
N PHE A 46 -0.99 -14.89 8.17
CA PHE A 46 0.23 -14.60 7.42
C PHE A 46 1.49 -14.65 8.31
N ASP A 47 2.65 -14.91 7.71
CA ASP A 47 3.96 -14.95 8.37
C ASP A 47 4.97 -13.95 7.76
N ALA A 48 4.60 -13.29 6.67
CA ALA A 48 5.45 -12.33 5.99
C ALA A 48 4.61 -11.24 5.29
N VAL A 49 5.24 -10.10 5.06
CA VAL A 49 4.68 -8.94 4.36
C VAL A 49 5.64 -8.56 3.23
N ILE A 50 5.10 -8.25 2.06
CA ILE A 50 5.85 -7.70 0.93
C ILE A 50 5.33 -6.29 0.68
N ILE A 51 6.22 -5.31 0.72
CA ILE A 51 5.90 -3.92 0.44
C ILE A 51 6.62 -3.55 -0.86
N GLU A 52 5.86 -3.21 -1.90
CA GLU A 52 6.40 -2.69 -3.16
C GLU A 52 5.96 -1.24 -3.36
N ALA A 53 6.35 -0.62 -4.47
CA ALA A 53 6.11 0.81 -4.71
C ALA A 53 4.63 1.20 -4.61
N ASN A 54 3.70 0.31 -4.95
CA ASN A 54 2.26 0.58 -4.99
C ASN A 54 1.40 -0.57 -4.43
N THR A 55 2.04 -1.61 -3.85
CA THR A 55 1.35 -2.78 -3.33
C THR A 55 1.81 -3.08 -1.91
N PHE A 56 0.89 -3.66 -1.14
CA PHE A 56 1.13 -4.24 0.15
C PHE A 56 0.54 -5.65 0.12
N SER A 57 1.37 -6.67 0.31
CA SER A 57 0.96 -8.07 0.21
C SER A 57 1.22 -8.79 1.52
N LEU A 58 0.26 -9.62 1.92
CA LEU A 58 0.39 -10.55 3.03
C LEU A 58 0.70 -11.94 2.47
N ARG A 59 1.69 -12.62 3.04
CA ARG A 59 2.19 -13.92 2.59
C ARG A 59 2.17 -14.93 3.74
N SER A 60 1.82 -16.17 3.43
CA SER A 60 2.02 -17.33 4.30
C SER A 60 2.87 -18.36 3.56
N GLY A 61 4.05 -18.64 4.08
CA GLY A 61 5.08 -19.44 3.42
C GLY A 61 5.45 -18.85 2.06
N ASN A 62 5.14 -19.59 0.99
CA ASN A 62 5.45 -19.18 -0.39
C ASN A 62 4.24 -18.64 -1.17
N GLN A 63 3.09 -18.45 -0.52
CA GLN A 63 1.86 -18.02 -1.17
C GLN A 63 1.41 -16.64 -0.69
N ILE A 64 1.11 -15.75 -1.62
CA ILE A 64 0.45 -14.48 -1.31
C ILE A 64 -1.00 -14.81 -0.94
N VAL A 65 -1.36 -14.58 0.32
CA VAL A 65 -2.72 -14.84 0.83
C VAL A 65 -3.66 -13.68 0.54
N ARG A 66 -3.14 -12.45 0.58
CA ARG A 66 -3.89 -11.23 0.28
C ARG A 66 -2.96 -10.21 -0.36
N ASN A 67 -3.49 -9.46 -1.33
CA ASN A 67 -2.78 -8.40 -2.00
C ASN A 67 -3.62 -7.13 -1.97
N TYR A 68 -2.97 -6.01 -1.70
CA TYR A 68 -3.60 -4.72 -1.54
C TYR A 68 -2.88 -3.68 -2.39
N MET A 69 -3.64 -2.77 -2.99
CA MET A 69 -3.14 -1.60 -3.69
C MET A 69 -3.02 -0.45 -2.70
N VAL A 70 -1.89 0.26 -2.74
CA VAL A 70 -1.71 1.51 -1.99
C VAL A 70 -2.53 2.60 -2.67
N THR A 71 -3.47 3.18 -1.93
CA THR A 71 -4.43 4.16 -2.47
C THR A 71 -4.07 5.58 -2.10
N ASN A 72 -3.60 5.80 -0.87
CA ASN A 72 -3.20 7.12 -0.39
C ASN A 72 -2.02 7.03 0.59
N GLU A 73 -1.18 8.06 0.63
CA GLU A 73 -0.24 8.31 1.72
C GLU A 73 -0.96 9.06 2.84
N ILE A 74 -0.70 8.67 4.08
CA ILE A 74 -1.25 9.31 5.27
C ILE A 74 -0.11 9.67 6.22
N LYS A 75 -0.41 10.49 7.23
CA LYS A 75 0.60 10.88 8.21
C LYS A 75 1.19 9.64 8.90
N GLY A 76 2.44 9.35 8.60
CA GLY A 76 3.17 8.22 9.19
C GLY A 76 2.87 6.87 8.54
N GLY A 77 2.28 6.80 7.35
CA GLY A 77 1.93 5.51 6.74
C GLY A 77 1.20 5.63 5.41
N PHE A 78 0.37 4.64 5.11
CA PHE A 78 -0.41 4.59 3.87
C PHE A 78 -1.72 3.82 4.03
N SER A 79 -2.71 4.17 3.21
CA SER A 79 -3.98 3.46 3.08
C SER A 79 -3.87 2.43 1.96
N VAL A 80 -4.49 1.27 2.15
CA VAL A 80 -4.51 0.19 1.18
C VAL A 80 -5.92 -0.33 0.94
N GLU A 81 -6.16 -0.84 -0.26
CA GLU A 81 -7.43 -1.43 -0.70
C GLU A 81 -7.18 -2.80 -1.35
N GLN A 82 -8.00 -3.80 -1.01
CA GLN A 82 -7.78 -5.16 -1.51
C GLN A 82 -7.95 -5.28 -3.03
N ILE A 83 -6.99 -5.95 -3.69
CA ILE A 83 -7.03 -6.25 -5.12
C ILE A 83 -7.75 -7.59 -5.33
N GLY A 84 -8.75 -7.61 -6.23
CA GLY A 84 -9.31 -8.87 -6.75
C GLY A 84 -10.25 -9.61 -5.81
N SER A 85 -10.94 -8.93 -4.88
CA SER A 85 -12.02 -9.56 -4.11
C SER A 85 -13.20 -9.90 -5.03
N THR A 86 -13.60 -11.16 -5.09
CA THR A 86 -14.81 -11.62 -5.81
C THR A 86 -16.09 -11.42 -5.00
N THR A 87 -15.97 -10.99 -3.75
CA THR A 87 -17.07 -10.60 -2.88
C THR A 87 -17.17 -9.08 -2.82
N ASP A 88 -18.37 -8.54 -2.62
CA ASP A 88 -18.63 -7.09 -2.52
C ASP A 88 -17.93 -6.39 -1.32
N PHE A 89 -17.13 -7.14 -0.56
CA PHE A 89 -16.31 -6.62 0.52
C PHE A 89 -14.93 -6.25 -0.04
N GLN A 90 -14.75 -4.97 -0.31
CA GLN A 90 -13.44 -4.36 -0.46
C GLN A 90 -12.93 -3.99 0.94
N ASP A 91 -11.98 -4.76 1.47
CA ASP A 91 -11.29 -4.39 2.69
C ASP A 91 -10.38 -3.19 2.41
N THR A 92 -10.68 -2.05 3.03
CA THR A 92 -9.82 -0.86 3.07
C THR A 92 -9.32 -0.67 4.49
N PHE A 93 -8.02 -0.47 4.66
CA PHE A 93 -7.42 -0.19 5.96
C PHE A 93 -6.17 0.67 5.85
N ASN A 94 -5.69 1.11 7.00
CA ASN A 94 -4.48 1.93 7.11
C ASN A 94 -3.34 1.12 7.71
N VAL A 95 -2.14 1.30 7.14
CA VAL A 95 -0.88 0.81 7.69
C VAL A 95 -0.11 2.01 8.21
N ILE A 96 0.16 2.05 9.51
CA ILE A 96 0.93 3.11 10.17
C ILE A 96 2.31 2.56 10.52
N ILE A 97 3.35 3.28 10.11
CA ILE A 97 4.73 2.98 10.45
C ILE A 97 5.06 3.64 11.78
N GLU A 98 5.23 2.84 12.82
CA GLU A 98 5.55 3.31 14.17
C GLU A 98 7.05 3.62 14.30
N SER A 99 7.89 2.74 13.74
CA SER A 99 9.34 2.87 13.77
C SER A 99 9.99 1.99 12.71
N MET A 100 11.15 2.42 12.20
CA MET A 100 11.99 1.61 11.32
C MET A 100 13.46 1.82 11.71
N ASN A 101 14.18 0.74 11.97
CA ASN A 101 15.60 0.77 12.31
C ASN A 101 16.38 -0.27 11.50
N GLY A 102 16.85 0.14 10.32
CA GLY A 102 17.63 -0.71 9.43
C GLY A 102 16.83 -1.91 8.91
N VAL A 103 16.86 -3.00 9.67
CA VAL A 103 16.17 -4.27 9.37
C VAL A 103 14.84 -4.40 10.09
N ASP A 104 14.65 -3.76 11.25
CA ASP A 104 13.41 -3.86 12.02
C ASP A 104 12.40 -2.80 11.58
N LEU A 105 11.14 -3.21 11.45
CA LEU A 105 10.01 -2.39 11.07
C LEU A 105 8.83 -2.70 12.00
N TYR A 106 8.34 -1.69 12.69
CA TYR A 106 7.18 -1.81 13.57
C TYR A 106 6.00 -1.08 12.91
N ILE A 107 4.92 -1.80 12.66
CA ILE A 107 3.72 -1.24 12.04
C ILE A 107 2.47 -1.50 12.87
N SER A 108 1.50 -0.60 12.76
CA SER A 108 0.12 -0.80 13.24
C SER A 108 -0.80 -0.91 12.02
N ILE A 109 -1.53 -2.01 11.89
CA ILE A 109 -2.58 -2.17 10.87
C ILE A 109 -3.93 -1.84 11.53
N HIS A 110 -4.65 -0.86 10.98
CA HIS A 110 -5.94 -0.40 11.48
C HIS A 110 -7.06 -0.81 10.53
N TYR A 111 -7.66 -1.98 10.80
CA TYR A 111 -8.86 -2.45 10.13
C TYR A 111 -10.11 -1.70 10.64
N PRO A 112 -11.23 -1.76 9.89
CA PRO A 112 -12.52 -1.27 10.38
C PRO A 112 -12.96 -1.90 11.71
N GLN A 113 -12.70 -3.20 11.90
CA GLN A 113 -13.08 -3.96 13.10
C GLN A 113 -12.09 -3.89 14.26
N GLY A 114 -10.90 -3.31 14.09
CA GLY A 114 -9.87 -3.27 15.13
C GLY A 114 -8.47 -3.02 14.60
N SER A 115 -7.48 -3.02 15.49
CA SER A 115 -6.09 -2.77 15.12
C SER A 115 -5.16 -3.84 15.66
N GLU A 116 -4.12 -4.16 14.89
CA GLU A 116 -3.03 -5.03 15.32
C GLU A 116 -1.69 -4.34 15.17
N LYS A 117 -0.76 -4.65 16.07
CA LYS A 117 0.63 -4.20 16.01
C LYS A 117 1.51 -5.36 15.60
N ILE A 118 2.45 -5.08 14.70
CA ILE A 118 3.24 -6.09 14.03
C ILE A 118 4.70 -5.65 14.06
N HIS A 119 5.55 -6.54 14.54
CA HIS A 119 7.00 -6.42 14.39
C HIS A 119 7.45 -7.25 13.19
N LEU A 120 8.09 -6.58 12.25
CA LEU A 120 8.58 -7.11 10.99
C LEU A 120 10.10 -6.96 10.92
N GLN A 121 10.77 -7.96 10.36
CA GLN A 121 12.19 -7.91 10.04
C GLN A 121 12.41 -8.07 8.54
N LYS A 122 13.14 -7.14 7.94
CA LYS A 122 13.47 -7.11 6.53
C LYS A 122 14.43 -8.26 6.20
N LEU A 123 14.07 -9.06 5.20
CA LEU A 123 14.95 -10.05 4.60
C LEU A 123 16.00 -9.33 3.74
N LEU A 124 17.28 -9.69 3.97
CA LEU A 124 18.44 -9.19 3.22
C LEU A 124 18.59 -9.89 1.86
#